data_AF-A0A1V1NRU3-F1
#
_entry.id   AF-A0A1V1NRU3-F1
#
_cell.length_a   1.000
_cell.length_b   1.000
_cell.length_c   1.000
_cell.angle_alpha   90.00
_cell.angle_beta   90.00
_cell.angle_gamma   90.00
#
_symmetry.space_group_name_H-M   'P 1'
#
loop_
_entity.id
_entity.type
_entity.pdbx_description
1 polymer ?
#
loop_
_entity_poly.entity_id
_entity_poly.type
_entity_poly.pdbx_seq_one_letter_code
_entity_poly.pdbx_strand_id
1 'polypeptide(L)'
;MQAKTIHINENSGIKSQTLDAGRGGDIHITATDSFLLSDGTISTSTRTKNHYSDFHNEIFQGHAGNITISGSDISFVNGGGLSSQTYGVGKGGNIDIINAKNIHLSGTNASGFACTFHVYSYMEDSGDSGNVTIQSQNLTMKDGAAIFAGTKGLGTGGNIDIQVSDNFEILGVNPMGPNNEGYASGLFSRSEGTNDNAGDAGKISIDSNNFVIKETATVSTSSNGPGNAGNIDISSKYIQMNANGLISSESNGNQNAGEAGAIDIKGEQIHLKCNSQVSTNASHAGGGKINIQTKGLF
;
A
#
# COMPACT_ATOMS: atom_id res chain seq x y z
N MET A 1 -15.72 15.97 -7.01
CA MET A 1 -15.74 17.38 -6.57
C MET A 1 -14.54 18.11 -7.18
N GLN A 2 -14.68 19.40 -7.47
CA GLN A 2 -13.60 20.22 -8.02
C GLN A 2 -13.58 21.59 -7.34
N ALA A 3 -12.41 22.01 -6.88
CA ALA A 3 -12.18 23.35 -6.34
C ALA A 3 -10.71 23.73 -6.48
N LYS A 4 -10.38 24.98 -6.15
CA LYS A 4 -9.00 25.43 -6.07
C LYS A 4 -8.27 24.82 -4.87
N THR A 5 -8.91 24.91 -3.71
CA THR A 5 -8.45 24.36 -2.44
C THR A 5 -9.54 23.51 -1.83
N ILE A 6 -9.18 22.34 -1.31
CA ILE A 6 -10.08 21.41 -0.63
C ILE A 6 -9.44 20.98 0.70
N HIS A 7 -10.08 21.32 1.82
CA HIS A 7 -9.66 20.87 3.14
C HIS A 7 -10.78 20.02 3.76
N ILE A 8 -10.44 18.82 4.21
CA ILE A 8 -11.33 17.91 4.95
C ILE A 8 -10.64 17.63 6.29
N ASN A 9 -11.31 17.93 7.40
CA ASN A 9 -10.71 17.88 8.74
C ASN A 9 -11.67 17.38 9.82
N GLU A 10 -11.18 17.23 11.06
CA GLU A 10 -12.00 17.02 12.27
C GLU A 10 -12.93 15.80 12.18
N ASN A 11 -12.37 14.65 11.79
CA ASN A 11 -13.11 13.40 11.61
C ASN A 11 -14.22 13.47 10.54
N SER A 12 -14.14 14.47 9.65
CA SER A 12 -15.01 14.55 8.48
C SER A 12 -14.55 13.60 7.37
N GLY A 13 -15.46 13.26 6.47
CA GLY A 13 -15.13 12.34 5.39
C GLY A 13 -16.09 12.33 4.22
N ILE A 14 -15.64 11.71 3.13
CA ILE A 14 -16.45 11.42 1.95
C ILE A 14 -16.59 9.91 1.88
N LYS A 15 -17.82 9.40 1.83
CA LYS A 15 -18.09 7.97 1.84
C LYS A 15 -19.03 7.58 0.70
N SER A 16 -18.60 6.58 -0.05
CA SER A 16 -19.40 5.87 -1.04
C SER A 16 -19.49 4.41 -0.61
N GLN A 17 -20.69 3.87 -0.41
CA GLN A 17 -20.84 2.49 0.07
C GLN A 17 -22.03 1.80 -0.57
N THR A 18 -21.80 0.60 -1.08
CA THR A 18 -22.86 -0.30 -1.55
C THR A 18 -23.00 -1.45 -0.55
N LEU A 19 -24.24 -1.74 -0.13
CA LEU A 19 -24.55 -2.75 0.90
C LEU A 19 -25.07 -4.08 0.31
N ASP A 20 -24.86 -4.28 -1.00
CA ASP A 20 -25.35 -5.42 -1.76
C ASP A 20 -24.46 -5.65 -3.00
N ALA A 21 -24.91 -6.44 -3.97
CA ALA A 21 -24.23 -6.85 -5.20
C ALA A 21 -23.66 -5.74 -6.10
N GLY A 22 -24.05 -4.48 -5.88
CA GLY A 22 -23.61 -3.37 -6.71
C GLY A 22 -22.16 -2.97 -6.46
N ARG A 23 -21.53 -2.40 -7.50
CA ARG A 23 -20.22 -1.76 -7.38
C ARG A 23 -20.30 -0.55 -6.44
N GLY A 24 -19.28 -0.32 -5.63
CA GLY A 24 -19.11 0.93 -4.87
C GLY A 24 -18.96 2.11 -5.82
N GLY A 25 -19.54 3.26 -5.47
CA GLY A 25 -19.40 4.46 -6.30
C GLY A 25 -17.98 5.03 -6.25
N ASP A 26 -17.49 5.52 -7.38
CA ASP A 26 -16.17 6.13 -7.50
C ASP A 26 -16.15 7.54 -6.89
N ILE A 27 -15.02 7.93 -6.30
CA ILE A 27 -14.79 9.26 -5.72
C ILE A 27 -13.68 9.95 -6.52
N HIS A 28 -14.03 11.06 -7.18
CA HIS A 28 -13.07 11.88 -7.91
C HIS A 28 -12.92 13.25 -7.25
N ILE A 29 -11.70 13.66 -6.92
CA ILE A 29 -11.37 14.94 -6.28
C ILE A 29 -10.30 15.66 -7.09
N THR A 30 -10.61 16.89 -7.49
CA THR A 30 -9.67 17.78 -8.16
C THR A 30 -9.49 19.05 -7.34
N ALA A 31 -8.28 19.25 -6.81
CA ALA A 31 -7.87 20.46 -6.09
C ALA A 31 -6.72 21.12 -6.85
N THR A 32 -6.98 22.15 -7.67
CA THR A 32 -5.92 22.66 -8.59
C THR A 32 -4.69 23.20 -7.86
N ASP A 33 -4.87 23.73 -6.65
CA ASP A 33 -3.80 24.29 -5.83
C ASP A 33 -3.46 23.33 -4.69
N SER A 34 -4.39 23.11 -3.76
CA SER A 34 -4.10 22.34 -2.54
C SER A 34 -5.23 21.43 -2.07
N PHE A 35 -4.86 20.20 -1.73
CA PHE A 35 -5.72 19.23 -1.05
C PHE A 35 -5.13 18.89 0.33
N LEU A 36 -5.94 19.01 1.38
CA LEU A 36 -5.58 18.62 2.74
C LEU A 36 -6.64 17.68 3.31
N LEU A 37 -6.24 16.48 3.71
CA LEU A 37 -7.03 15.58 4.55
C LEU A 37 -6.35 15.43 5.91
N SER A 38 -6.90 16.04 6.95
CA SER A 38 -6.36 16.01 8.31
C SER A 38 -7.31 15.27 9.25
N ASP A 39 -6.92 14.14 9.84
CA ASP A 39 -7.79 13.37 10.75
C ASP A 39 -9.17 13.10 10.14
N GLY A 40 -9.22 12.76 8.85
CA GLY A 40 -10.46 12.53 8.11
C GLY A 40 -10.34 11.31 7.20
N THR A 41 -11.46 10.84 6.65
CA THR A 41 -11.47 9.63 5.81
C THR A 41 -12.19 9.85 4.49
N ILE A 42 -11.58 9.42 3.38
CA ILE A 42 -12.28 9.24 2.11
C ILE A 42 -12.36 7.75 1.83
N SER A 43 -13.57 7.23 1.65
CA SER A 43 -13.78 5.79 1.53
C SER A 43 -14.76 5.40 0.44
N THR A 44 -14.42 4.35 -0.29
CA THR A 44 -15.34 3.57 -1.11
C THR A 44 -15.35 2.14 -0.60
N SER A 45 -16.52 1.53 -0.51
CA SER A 45 -16.61 0.12 -0.12
C SER A 45 -17.82 -0.60 -0.64
N THR A 46 -17.69 -1.93 -0.68
CA THR A 46 -18.81 -2.85 -0.85
C THR A 46 -18.93 -3.75 0.38
N ARG A 47 -20.15 -3.97 0.83
CA ARG A 47 -20.49 -4.90 1.92
C ARG A 47 -21.63 -5.79 1.47
N THR A 48 -21.31 -6.90 0.83
CA THR A 48 -22.30 -7.94 0.54
C THR A 48 -22.54 -8.74 1.81
N LYS A 49 -23.79 -8.75 2.32
CA LYS A 49 -24.14 -9.55 3.49
C LYS A 49 -24.19 -11.03 3.13
N ASN A 50 -23.60 -11.87 3.98
CA ASN A 50 -23.85 -13.29 4.16
C ASN A 50 -23.79 -14.18 2.91
N HIS A 51 -22.73 -14.97 2.89
CA HIS A 51 -22.37 -16.06 1.99
C HIS A 51 -23.31 -17.28 1.95
N TYR A 52 -24.53 -17.18 2.46
CA TYR A 52 -25.40 -18.35 2.55
C TYR A 52 -26.86 -17.91 2.42
N SER A 53 -27.33 -17.78 1.19
CA SER A 53 -28.75 -17.99 0.92
C SER A 53 -28.86 -19.39 0.34
N ASP A 54 -29.46 -20.31 1.09
CA ASP A 54 -29.76 -21.70 0.70
C ASP A 54 -30.67 -21.83 -0.53
N PHE A 55 -30.96 -20.72 -1.23
CA PHE A 55 -32.04 -20.67 -2.21
C PHE A 55 -31.73 -19.95 -3.53
N HIS A 56 -30.61 -19.25 -3.70
CA HIS A 56 -30.25 -18.68 -5.01
C HIS A 56 -28.74 -18.76 -5.27
N ASN A 57 -28.39 -19.43 -6.37
CA ASN A 57 -27.05 -19.73 -6.85
C ASN A 57 -26.35 -18.49 -7.47
N GLU A 58 -26.64 -17.28 -6.98
CA GLU A 58 -26.07 -16.03 -7.50
C GLU A 58 -25.07 -15.46 -6.50
N ILE A 59 -23.78 -15.62 -6.82
CA ILE A 59 -22.70 -14.96 -6.10
C ILE A 59 -22.78 -13.46 -6.42
N PHE A 60 -23.27 -12.66 -5.49
CA PHE A 60 -23.34 -11.21 -5.64
C PHE A 60 -21.94 -10.59 -5.47
N GLN A 61 -21.32 -10.19 -6.58
CA GLN A 61 -19.95 -9.64 -6.64
C GLN A 61 -19.96 -8.11 -6.60
N GLY A 62 -20.13 -7.52 -5.42
CA GLY A 62 -19.93 -6.08 -5.26
C GLY A 62 -18.45 -5.71 -5.28
N HIS A 63 -17.95 -5.10 -6.36
CA HIS A 63 -16.59 -4.54 -6.42
C HIS A 63 -16.51 -3.17 -5.73
N ALA A 64 -15.45 -2.86 -4.99
CA ALA A 64 -15.28 -1.50 -4.48
C ALA A 64 -15.06 -0.49 -5.62
N GLY A 65 -15.55 0.73 -5.44
CA GLY A 65 -15.28 1.85 -6.35
C GLY A 65 -13.87 2.40 -6.15
N ASN A 66 -13.40 3.21 -7.07
CA ASN A 66 -12.06 3.79 -7.07
C ASN A 66 -12.04 5.17 -6.42
N ILE A 67 -10.87 5.58 -5.91
CA ILE A 67 -10.60 6.94 -5.45
C ILE A 67 -9.54 7.54 -6.37
N THR A 68 -9.83 8.70 -6.95
CA THR A 68 -8.84 9.47 -7.72
C THR A 68 -8.72 10.87 -7.13
N ILE A 69 -7.50 11.27 -6.79
CA ILE A 69 -7.18 12.61 -6.29
C ILE A 69 -6.13 13.24 -7.20
N SER A 70 -6.37 14.48 -7.63
CA SER A 70 -5.42 15.24 -8.43
C SER A 70 -5.30 16.68 -7.92
N GLY A 71 -4.08 17.21 -7.89
CA GLY A 71 -3.80 18.56 -7.43
C GLY A 71 -2.31 18.85 -7.25
N SER A 72 -1.90 20.11 -7.18
CA SER A 72 -0.48 20.47 -7.06
C SER A 72 0.12 20.02 -5.72
N ASP A 73 -0.47 20.44 -4.60
CA ASP A 73 0.03 20.15 -3.26
C ASP A 73 -0.98 19.33 -2.47
N ILE A 74 -0.66 18.06 -2.23
CA ILE A 74 -1.58 17.08 -1.62
C ILE A 74 -1.00 16.62 -0.28
N SER A 75 -1.75 16.80 0.80
CA SER A 75 -1.31 16.44 2.15
C SER A 75 -2.35 15.59 2.87
N PHE A 76 -1.88 14.48 3.43
CA PHE A 76 -2.59 13.62 4.37
C PHE A 76 -1.87 13.73 5.70
N VAL A 77 -2.56 14.26 6.71
CA VAL A 77 -1.95 14.52 8.01
C VAL A 77 -2.80 14.00 9.16
N ASN A 78 -2.17 13.77 10.32
CA ASN A 78 -2.86 13.45 11.58
C ASN A 78 -3.88 12.31 11.42
N GLY A 79 -3.50 11.17 10.83
CA GLY A 79 -4.43 10.04 10.63
C GLY A 79 -5.38 10.17 9.42
N GLY A 80 -5.21 11.19 8.57
CA GLY A 80 -5.96 11.31 7.32
C GLY A 80 -5.72 10.10 6.40
N GLY A 81 -6.81 9.47 5.93
CA GLY A 81 -6.70 8.20 5.19
C GLY A 81 -7.65 8.04 4.01
N LEU A 82 -7.24 7.19 3.08
CA LEU A 82 -8.01 6.75 1.93
C LEU A 82 -8.28 5.25 2.04
N SER A 83 -9.51 4.82 1.77
CA SER A 83 -9.82 3.39 1.73
C SER A 83 -10.72 3.01 0.56
N SER A 84 -10.36 1.94 -0.12
CA SER A 84 -11.13 1.40 -1.24
C SER A 84 -11.18 -0.12 -1.12
N GLN A 85 -12.20 -0.61 -0.41
CA GLN A 85 -12.19 -1.94 0.18
C GLN A 85 -13.46 -2.73 -0.09
N THR A 86 -13.32 -4.02 -0.35
CA THR A 86 -14.45 -4.95 -0.45
C THR A 86 -14.51 -5.84 0.80
N TYR A 87 -15.72 -5.98 1.35
CA TYR A 87 -16.06 -6.93 2.41
C TYR A 87 -16.93 -8.08 1.86
N GLY A 88 -16.68 -8.46 0.61
CA GLY A 88 -17.35 -9.55 -0.09
C GLY A 88 -16.43 -10.22 -1.11
N VAL A 89 -17.01 -11.12 -1.92
CA VAL A 89 -16.35 -11.83 -3.04
C VAL A 89 -15.83 -10.95 -4.16
N GLY A 90 -16.30 -9.71 -4.24
CA GLY A 90 -15.86 -8.77 -5.26
C GLY A 90 -14.38 -8.43 -5.13
N LYS A 91 -13.90 -7.62 -6.07
CA LYS A 91 -12.53 -7.07 -6.07
C LYS A 91 -12.46 -5.78 -5.25
N GLY A 92 -11.29 -5.49 -4.67
CA GLY A 92 -10.96 -4.18 -4.15
C GLY A 92 -10.93 -3.13 -5.29
N GLY A 93 -11.08 -1.85 -4.93
CA GLY A 93 -11.01 -0.75 -5.88
C GLY A 93 -9.66 -0.04 -5.78
N ASN A 94 -9.31 0.76 -6.78
CA ASN A 94 -8.00 1.41 -6.86
C ASN A 94 -7.96 2.75 -6.13
N ILE A 95 -6.76 3.18 -5.76
CA ILE A 95 -6.46 4.54 -5.30
C ILE A 95 -5.41 5.15 -6.23
N ASP A 96 -5.76 6.23 -6.90
CA ASP A 96 -4.88 6.95 -7.82
C ASP A 96 -4.65 8.38 -7.31
N ILE A 97 -3.39 8.75 -7.05
CA ILE A 97 -2.99 10.14 -6.81
C ILE A 97 -2.10 10.60 -7.95
N ILE A 98 -2.58 11.54 -8.74
CA ILE A 98 -1.96 11.92 -10.00
C ILE A 98 -1.79 13.43 -10.15
N ASN A 99 -0.89 13.82 -11.06
CA ASN A 99 -0.63 15.22 -11.41
C ASN A 99 -0.22 16.09 -10.21
N ALA A 100 0.49 15.50 -9.25
CA ALA A 100 0.94 16.22 -8.06
C ALA A 100 2.36 16.76 -8.19
N LYS A 101 2.58 17.96 -7.68
CA LYS A 101 3.94 18.46 -7.44
C LYS A 101 4.48 17.84 -6.16
N ASN A 102 3.76 18.00 -5.06
CA ASN A 102 4.19 17.52 -3.76
C ASN A 102 3.08 16.67 -3.13
N ILE A 103 3.47 15.49 -2.64
CA ILE A 103 2.60 14.64 -1.82
C ILE A 103 3.27 14.44 -0.46
N HIS A 104 2.52 14.72 0.60
CA HIS A 104 2.97 14.50 1.97
C HIS A 104 1.99 13.60 2.72
N LEU A 105 2.48 12.47 3.24
CA LEU A 105 1.75 11.61 4.16
C LEU A 105 2.48 11.63 5.49
N SER A 106 1.85 12.13 6.54
CA SER A 106 2.51 12.18 7.86
C SER A 106 1.57 12.23 9.03
N GLY A 107 2.11 11.92 10.20
CA GLY A 107 1.42 12.13 11.45
C GLY A 107 0.36 11.07 11.76
N THR A 108 0.06 11.06 13.05
CA THR A 108 -0.81 10.11 13.71
C THR A 108 -1.84 10.91 14.49
N ASN A 109 -3.11 10.51 14.46
CA ASN A 109 -4.14 11.21 15.23
C ASN A 109 -4.04 10.92 16.74
N ALA A 110 -4.85 11.61 17.54
CA ALA A 110 -4.84 11.46 19.00
C ALA A 110 -5.15 10.03 19.48
N SER A 111 -5.77 9.20 18.65
CA SER A 111 -6.06 7.79 18.92
C SER A 111 -4.97 6.83 18.46
N GLY A 112 -3.88 7.32 17.87
CA GLY A 112 -2.77 6.50 17.41
C GLY A 112 -2.89 5.97 15.99
N PHE A 113 -3.89 6.41 15.22
CA PHE A 113 -4.03 6.01 13.82
C PHE A 113 -3.14 6.85 12.91
N ALA A 114 -2.26 6.18 12.17
CA ALA A 114 -1.40 6.80 11.17
C ALA A 114 -2.15 7.12 9.87
N CYS A 115 -1.59 7.99 9.04
CA CYS A 115 -2.10 8.24 7.69
C CYS A 115 -1.93 6.99 6.81
N THR A 116 -3.03 6.49 6.25
CA THR A 116 -2.97 5.26 5.44
C THR A 116 -3.77 5.35 4.14
N PHE A 117 -3.23 4.75 3.09
CA PHE A 117 -4.01 4.37 1.91
C PHE A 117 -4.21 2.87 1.93
N HIS A 118 -5.47 2.45 1.80
CA HIS A 118 -5.83 1.06 2.04
C HIS A 118 -6.73 0.54 0.93
N VAL A 119 -6.14 -0.21 0.00
CA VAL A 119 -6.88 -1.03 -0.97
C VAL A 119 -6.85 -2.47 -0.47
N TYR A 120 -8.03 -3.06 -0.27
CA TYR A 120 -8.10 -4.34 0.43
C TYR A 120 -9.30 -5.19 0.07
N SER A 121 -9.06 -6.51 -0.01
CA SER A 121 -10.08 -7.55 -0.15
C SER A 121 -10.14 -8.40 1.11
N TYR A 122 -11.21 -8.28 1.90
CA TYR A 122 -11.23 -8.76 3.29
C TYR A 122 -11.71 -10.20 3.51
N MET A 123 -12.47 -10.78 2.57
CA MET A 123 -13.08 -12.10 2.77
C MET A 123 -12.17 -13.22 2.23
N GLU A 124 -12.31 -14.43 2.80
CA GLU A 124 -11.51 -15.58 2.37
C GLU A 124 -11.74 -15.98 0.91
N ASP A 125 -12.93 -15.73 0.38
CA ASP A 125 -13.30 -15.97 -1.02
C ASP A 125 -13.35 -14.68 -1.86
N SER A 126 -12.76 -13.61 -1.34
CA SER A 126 -12.65 -12.36 -2.10
C SER A 126 -11.77 -12.49 -3.34
N GLY A 127 -12.16 -11.76 -4.38
CA GLY A 127 -11.32 -11.55 -5.55
C GLY A 127 -10.16 -10.60 -5.27
N ASP A 128 -9.38 -10.33 -6.31
CA ASP A 128 -8.15 -9.54 -6.21
C ASP A 128 -8.34 -8.20 -5.49
N SER A 129 -7.31 -7.78 -4.77
CA SER A 129 -7.27 -6.45 -4.19
C SER A 129 -7.12 -5.38 -5.27
N GLY A 130 -7.46 -4.15 -4.90
CA GLY A 130 -7.20 -2.98 -5.75
C GLY A 130 -5.71 -2.62 -5.78
N ASN A 131 -5.34 -1.73 -6.69
CA ASN A 131 -3.98 -1.21 -6.81
C ASN A 131 -3.89 0.23 -6.26
N VAL A 132 -2.67 0.65 -5.93
CA VAL A 132 -2.37 2.05 -5.62
C VAL A 132 -1.37 2.60 -6.63
N THR A 133 -1.70 3.72 -7.26
CA THR A 133 -0.79 4.45 -8.15
C THR A 133 -0.56 5.86 -7.63
N ILE A 134 0.72 6.26 -7.50
CA ILE A 134 1.10 7.62 -7.10
C ILE A 134 2.06 8.20 -8.13
N GLN A 135 1.70 9.37 -8.67
CA GLN A 135 2.52 10.13 -9.61
C GLN A 135 2.75 11.54 -9.07
N SER A 136 4.00 11.89 -8.77
CA SER A 136 4.35 13.23 -8.32
C SER A 136 5.76 13.68 -8.68
N GLN A 137 6.10 14.95 -8.41
CA GLN A 137 7.51 15.38 -8.43
C GLN A 137 8.22 14.96 -7.13
N ASN A 138 7.58 15.20 -5.98
CA ASN A 138 8.10 14.81 -4.67
C ASN A 138 7.05 14.03 -3.88
N LEU A 139 7.50 13.01 -3.15
CA LEU A 139 6.68 12.21 -2.24
C LEU A 139 7.45 12.01 -0.93
N THR A 140 6.81 12.36 0.19
CA THR A 140 7.35 12.09 1.53
C THR A 140 6.33 11.34 2.36
N MET A 141 6.72 10.19 2.89
CA MET A 141 5.97 9.38 3.85
C MET A 141 6.74 9.32 5.17
N LYS A 142 6.12 9.75 6.27
CA LYS A 142 6.78 9.73 7.58
C LYS A 142 5.84 9.46 8.74
N ASP A 143 6.41 9.24 9.92
CA ASP A 143 5.70 9.12 11.21
C ASP A 143 4.62 8.00 11.19
N GLY A 144 4.95 6.87 10.57
CA GLY A 144 4.10 5.68 10.44
C GLY A 144 3.14 5.70 9.25
N ALA A 145 3.24 6.69 8.36
CA ALA A 145 2.43 6.74 7.15
C ALA A 145 2.63 5.50 6.26
N ALA A 146 1.53 4.85 5.87
CA ALA A 146 1.62 3.55 5.19
C ALA A 146 0.63 3.38 4.04
N ILE A 147 1.06 2.66 2.99
CA ILE A 147 0.20 2.26 1.87
C ILE A 147 0.08 0.74 1.90
N PHE A 148 -1.15 0.26 2.02
CA PHE A 148 -1.49 -1.15 2.09
C PHE A 148 -2.30 -1.55 0.86
N ALA A 149 -1.82 -2.61 0.19
CA ALA A 149 -2.50 -3.23 -0.94
C ALA A 149 -2.55 -4.75 -0.74
N GLY A 150 -3.62 -5.24 -0.11
CA GLY A 150 -3.65 -6.60 0.42
C GLY A 150 -4.94 -7.38 0.21
N THR A 151 -4.84 -8.69 0.38
CA THR A 151 -5.96 -9.64 0.29
C THR A 151 -5.90 -10.61 1.47
N LYS A 152 -7.05 -11.02 1.99
CA LYS A 152 -7.18 -12.17 2.90
C LYS A 152 -7.69 -13.43 2.20
N GLY A 153 -8.02 -13.31 0.91
CA GLY A 153 -8.75 -14.34 0.19
C GLY A 153 -7.96 -15.05 -0.89
N LEU A 154 -8.72 -15.66 -1.79
CA LEU A 154 -8.21 -16.43 -2.93
C LEU A 154 -7.66 -15.54 -4.05
N GLY A 155 -8.16 -14.30 -4.16
CA GLY A 155 -7.63 -13.31 -5.10
C GLY A 155 -6.25 -12.81 -4.72
N THR A 156 -5.54 -12.20 -5.67
CA THR A 156 -4.18 -11.71 -5.45
C THR A 156 -4.15 -10.41 -4.64
N GLY A 157 -3.05 -10.17 -3.93
CA GLY A 157 -2.73 -8.88 -3.32
C GLY A 157 -2.60 -7.78 -4.38
N GLY A 158 -2.71 -6.53 -3.94
CA GLY A 158 -2.74 -5.39 -4.83
C GLY A 158 -1.35 -4.88 -5.17
N ASN A 159 -1.17 -4.33 -6.37
CA ASN A 159 0.09 -3.70 -6.76
C ASN A 159 0.19 -2.27 -6.23
N ILE A 160 1.40 -1.83 -5.92
CA ILE A 160 1.72 -0.44 -5.56
C ILE A 160 2.72 0.09 -6.60
N ASP A 161 2.34 1.11 -7.35
CA ASP A 161 3.18 1.76 -8.37
C ASP A 161 3.45 3.22 -8.01
N ILE A 162 4.71 3.54 -7.76
CA ILE A 162 5.18 4.86 -7.33
C ILE A 162 6.09 5.44 -8.41
N GLN A 163 5.67 6.56 -9.01
CA GLN A 163 6.41 7.28 -10.04
C GLN A 163 6.68 8.71 -9.54
N VAL A 164 7.91 8.97 -9.11
CA VAL A 164 8.28 10.23 -8.45
C VAL A 164 9.44 10.87 -9.20
N SER A 165 9.19 11.94 -9.95
CA SER A 165 10.19 12.46 -10.88
C SER A 165 11.41 13.11 -10.21
N ASP A 166 11.37 13.40 -8.91
CA ASP A 166 12.47 13.98 -8.16
C ASP A 166 12.79 13.21 -6.86
N ASN A 167 12.19 13.56 -5.73
CA ASN A 167 12.55 12.98 -4.42
C ASN A 167 11.44 12.13 -3.82
N PHE A 168 11.74 10.87 -3.54
CA PHE A 168 10.88 9.98 -2.77
C PHE A 168 11.56 9.58 -1.45
N GLU A 169 10.93 9.92 -0.32
CA GLU A 169 11.43 9.61 1.02
C GLU A 169 10.39 8.83 1.85
N ILE A 170 10.83 7.75 2.49
CA ILE A 170 10.07 7.00 3.50
C ILE A 170 10.87 6.97 4.80
N LEU A 171 10.31 7.55 5.86
CA LEU A 171 11.04 7.85 7.09
C LEU A 171 10.29 7.38 8.34
N GLY A 172 11.02 6.76 9.26
CA GLY A 172 10.55 6.62 10.64
C GLY A 172 9.41 5.62 10.84
N VAL A 173 8.85 5.69 12.04
CA VAL A 173 7.77 4.84 12.53
C VAL A 173 6.78 5.69 13.32
N ASN A 174 5.54 5.22 13.45
CA ASN A 174 4.63 5.67 14.50
C ASN A 174 4.95 4.86 15.77
N PRO A 175 5.36 5.51 16.89
CA PRO A 175 5.75 4.80 18.11
C PRO A 175 4.59 4.09 18.82
N MET A 176 3.34 4.31 18.40
CA MET A 176 2.14 3.64 18.96
C MET A 176 1.92 2.23 18.38
N GLY A 177 2.98 1.56 17.94
CA GLY A 177 2.94 0.18 17.43
C GLY A 177 2.68 -0.88 18.50
N PRO A 178 2.45 -2.14 18.09
CA PRO A 178 2.19 -3.25 19.01
C PRO A 178 3.42 -3.70 19.80
N ASN A 179 4.61 -3.20 19.43
CA ASN A 179 5.89 -3.50 20.03
C ASN A 179 6.75 -2.22 20.14
N ASN A 180 7.95 -2.33 20.71
CA ASN A 180 8.88 -1.20 20.87
C ASN A 180 9.42 -0.63 19.54
N GLU A 181 9.11 -1.25 18.39
CA GLU A 181 9.56 -0.82 17.07
C GLU A 181 8.57 0.13 16.40
N GLY A 182 7.32 0.18 16.86
CA GLY A 182 6.28 1.03 16.27
C GLY A 182 5.64 0.44 15.00
N TYR A 183 4.76 1.21 14.37
CA TYR A 183 4.29 0.94 13.01
C TYR A 183 5.21 1.65 12.01
N ALA A 184 5.93 0.89 11.18
CA ALA A 184 6.83 1.48 10.19
C ALA A 184 6.06 2.31 9.14
N SER A 185 6.63 3.46 8.77
CA SER A 185 6.23 4.12 7.53
C SER A 185 6.60 3.21 6.36
N GLY A 186 5.75 3.07 5.35
CA GLY A 186 6.06 2.12 4.30
C GLY A 186 5.03 1.79 3.23
N LEU A 187 5.48 0.95 2.30
CA LEU A 187 4.66 0.34 1.26
C LEU A 187 4.52 -1.15 1.55
N PHE A 188 3.30 -1.67 1.51
CA PHE A 188 3.01 -3.04 1.92
C PHE A 188 2.01 -3.69 0.96
N SER A 189 2.50 -4.60 0.12
CA SER A 189 1.63 -5.46 -0.70
C SER A 189 1.58 -6.87 -0.11
N ARG A 190 0.39 -7.38 0.21
CA ARG A 190 0.28 -8.57 1.07
C ARG A 190 -0.73 -9.59 0.57
N SER A 191 -0.38 -10.86 0.73
CA SER A 191 -1.35 -11.95 0.80
C SER A 191 -1.39 -12.50 2.22
N GLU A 192 -2.55 -12.39 2.86
CA GLU A 192 -2.79 -12.87 4.22
C GLU A 192 -3.64 -14.15 4.24
N GLY A 193 -4.05 -14.66 3.08
CA GLY A 193 -4.84 -15.89 2.97
C GLY A 193 -4.02 -17.12 3.36
N THR A 194 -4.62 -18.02 4.14
CA THR A 194 -3.98 -19.26 4.61
C THR A 194 -4.62 -20.54 4.08
N ASN A 195 -5.69 -20.42 3.30
CA ASN A 195 -6.33 -21.55 2.62
C ASN A 195 -5.42 -22.09 1.51
N ASP A 196 -5.54 -23.37 1.15
CA ASP A 196 -4.67 -24.06 0.16
C ASP A 196 -4.59 -23.36 -1.20
N ASN A 197 -5.60 -22.56 -1.53
CA ASN A 197 -5.74 -21.80 -2.77
C ASN A 197 -5.67 -20.27 -2.55
N ALA A 198 -5.05 -19.81 -1.47
CA ALA A 198 -4.80 -18.39 -1.23
C ALA A 198 -4.02 -17.76 -2.39
N GLY A 199 -4.37 -16.50 -2.73
CA GLY A 199 -3.72 -15.79 -3.82
C GLY A 199 -2.30 -15.34 -3.49
N ASP A 200 -1.53 -15.00 -4.53
CA ASP A 200 -0.20 -14.41 -4.38
C ASP A 200 -0.27 -12.97 -3.88
N ALA A 201 0.80 -12.47 -3.26
CA ALA A 201 0.92 -11.04 -2.96
C ALA A 201 1.21 -10.23 -4.23
N GLY A 202 0.86 -8.95 -4.22
CA GLY A 202 1.09 -8.05 -5.36
C GLY A 202 2.52 -7.52 -5.42
N LYS A 203 2.85 -6.85 -6.53
CA LYS A 203 4.15 -6.24 -6.81
C LYS A 203 4.24 -4.81 -6.27
N ILE A 204 5.43 -4.40 -5.85
CA ILE A 204 5.76 -3.00 -5.62
C ILE A 204 6.73 -2.53 -6.72
N SER A 205 6.43 -1.39 -7.35
CA SER A 205 7.25 -0.73 -8.35
C SER A 205 7.54 0.69 -7.92
N ILE A 206 8.82 1.07 -7.90
CA ILE A 206 9.27 2.43 -7.56
C ILE A 206 10.18 2.92 -8.68
N ASP A 207 9.78 4.02 -9.33
CA ASP A 207 10.61 4.77 -10.27
C ASP A 207 10.82 6.19 -9.74
N SER A 208 12.07 6.58 -9.48
CA SER A 208 12.38 7.93 -9.03
C SER A 208 13.75 8.45 -9.44
N ASN A 209 14.06 9.73 -9.21
CA ASN A 209 15.44 10.20 -9.32
C ASN A 209 16.24 9.94 -8.04
N ASN A 210 15.64 10.25 -6.88
CA ASN A 210 16.23 10.00 -5.56
C ASN A 210 15.25 9.18 -4.72
N PHE A 211 15.71 8.06 -4.18
CA PHE A 211 14.94 7.24 -3.25
C PHE A 211 15.67 7.08 -1.92
N VAL A 212 15.02 7.49 -0.82
CA VAL A 212 15.55 7.40 0.54
C VAL A 212 14.59 6.58 1.40
N ILE A 213 15.11 5.55 2.05
CA ILE A 213 14.41 4.77 3.06
C ILE A 213 15.26 4.68 4.32
N LYS A 214 14.73 5.18 5.45
CA LYS A 214 15.50 5.19 6.70
C LYS A 214 14.64 5.15 7.95
N GLU A 215 15.31 4.94 9.09
CA GLU A 215 14.71 5.02 10.42
C GLU A 215 13.61 3.95 10.58
N THR A 216 13.95 2.69 10.26
CA THR A 216 13.03 1.52 10.32
C THR A 216 11.86 1.56 9.32
N ALA A 217 11.83 2.53 8.41
CA ALA A 217 10.90 2.54 7.28
C ALA A 217 11.03 1.26 6.43
N THR A 218 9.90 0.81 5.86
CA THR A 218 9.82 -0.51 5.21
C THR A 218 9.13 -0.43 3.83
N VAL A 219 9.69 -1.13 2.85
CA VAL A 219 9.00 -1.50 1.61
C VAL A 219 8.92 -3.02 1.57
N SER A 220 7.72 -3.58 1.57
CA SER A 220 7.55 -5.02 1.71
C SER A 220 6.45 -5.61 0.86
N THR A 221 6.76 -6.75 0.26
CA THR A 221 5.79 -7.71 -0.25
C THR A 221 5.82 -8.93 0.66
N SER A 222 4.66 -9.54 0.95
CA SER A 222 4.67 -10.72 1.81
C SER A 222 3.50 -11.65 1.58
N SER A 223 3.72 -12.95 1.77
CA SER A 223 2.66 -13.96 1.88
C SER A 223 2.69 -14.67 3.23
N ASN A 224 1.51 -14.91 3.83
CA ASN A 224 1.38 -15.66 5.08
C ASN A 224 0.88 -17.11 4.88
N GLY A 225 0.63 -17.52 3.64
CA GLY A 225 0.08 -18.84 3.32
C GLY A 225 0.72 -19.45 2.07
N PRO A 226 -0.02 -20.27 1.30
CA PRO A 226 0.51 -20.98 0.15
C PRO A 226 0.70 -20.12 -1.11
N GLY A 227 0.11 -18.92 -1.16
CA GLY A 227 0.43 -17.94 -2.20
C GLY A 227 1.89 -17.47 -2.10
N ASN A 228 2.49 -17.09 -3.22
CA ASN A 228 3.84 -16.56 -3.28
C ASN A 228 3.90 -15.10 -2.78
N ALA A 229 5.04 -14.68 -2.26
CA ALA A 229 5.30 -13.26 -2.02
C ALA A 229 5.53 -12.55 -3.37
N GLY A 230 5.22 -11.25 -3.41
CA GLY A 230 5.28 -10.45 -4.62
C GLY A 230 6.69 -9.96 -4.95
N ASN A 231 6.88 -9.38 -6.13
CA ASN A 231 8.19 -8.82 -6.49
C ASN A 231 8.31 -7.35 -6.09
N ILE A 232 9.54 -6.88 -5.90
CA ILE A 232 9.85 -5.47 -5.67
C ILE A 232 10.85 -5.00 -6.74
N ASP A 233 10.42 -4.04 -7.55
CA ASP A 233 11.27 -3.40 -8.56
C ASP A 233 11.54 -1.95 -8.17
N ILE A 234 12.81 -1.58 -8.08
CA ILE A 234 13.24 -0.21 -7.75
C ILE A 234 14.20 0.28 -8.81
N SER A 235 13.83 1.37 -9.46
CA SER A 235 14.65 2.11 -10.41
C SER A 235 14.84 3.53 -9.88
N SER A 236 16.06 3.87 -9.47
CA SER A 236 16.34 5.24 -9.06
C SER A 236 17.79 5.63 -9.31
N LYS A 237 18.07 6.89 -9.68
CA LYS A 237 19.46 7.31 -9.92
C LYS A 237 20.29 7.19 -8.64
N TYR A 238 19.73 7.62 -7.52
CA TYR A 238 20.38 7.58 -6.21
C TYR A 238 19.48 6.89 -5.19
N ILE A 239 19.98 5.80 -4.60
CA ILE A 239 19.27 5.04 -3.56
C ILE A 239 20.04 5.13 -2.26
N GLN A 240 19.37 5.52 -1.18
CA GLN A 240 19.94 5.53 0.16
C GLN A 240 19.05 4.74 1.12
N MET A 241 19.61 3.65 1.65
CA MET A 241 19.04 2.89 2.76
C MET A 241 19.88 3.15 4.00
N ASN A 242 19.26 3.56 5.10
CA ASN A 242 19.98 3.90 6.33
C ASN A 242 19.16 3.54 7.59
N ALA A 243 19.81 3.45 8.75
CA ALA A 243 19.18 3.32 10.07
C ALA A 243 18.03 2.29 10.09
N ASN A 244 18.35 1.02 9.81
CA ASN A 244 17.40 -0.10 9.75
C ASN A 244 16.31 -0.01 8.66
N GLY A 245 16.48 0.82 7.62
CA GLY A 245 15.58 0.81 6.47
C GLY A 245 15.54 -0.59 5.81
N LEU A 246 14.35 -1.10 5.54
CA LEU A 246 14.12 -2.48 5.10
C LEU A 246 13.40 -2.54 3.75
N ILE A 247 13.91 -3.35 2.84
CA ILE A 247 13.21 -3.74 1.61
C ILE A 247 13.09 -5.26 1.61
N SER A 248 11.89 -5.81 1.57
CA SER A 248 11.71 -7.25 1.77
C SER A 248 10.61 -7.90 0.93
N SER A 249 10.86 -9.10 0.43
CA SER A 249 9.86 -9.94 -0.22
C SER A 249 9.80 -11.31 0.46
N GLU A 250 8.95 -11.43 1.47
CA GLU A 250 9.03 -12.50 2.47
C GLU A 250 7.88 -13.50 2.35
N SER A 251 8.21 -14.79 2.44
CA SER A 251 7.22 -15.85 2.61
C SER A 251 7.18 -16.34 4.06
N ASN A 252 6.10 -16.02 4.76
CA ASN A 252 5.91 -16.26 6.19
C ASN A 252 4.94 -17.40 6.49
N GLY A 253 4.57 -18.22 5.49
CA GLY A 253 3.67 -19.35 5.70
C GLY A 253 4.23 -20.38 6.69
N ASN A 254 3.36 -20.92 7.55
CA ASN A 254 3.75 -21.90 8.58
C ASN A 254 3.75 -23.35 8.07
N GLN A 255 2.95 -23.66 7.04
CA GLN A 255 2.87 -24.96 6.36
C GLN A 255 2.46 -24.71 4.91
N ASN A 256 3.01 -25.47 3.96
CA ASN A 256 2.79 -25.29 2.52
C ASN A 256 3.01 -23.82 2.06
N ALA A 257 4.03 -23.14 2.58
CA ALA A 257 4.28 -21.74 2.24
C ALA A 257 4.59 -21.59 0.74
N GLY A 258 4.13 -20.49 0.14
CA GLY A 258 4.56 -20.12 -1.21
C GLY A 258 6.01 -19.64 -1.23
N GLU A 259 6.58 -19.45 -2.41
CA GLU A 259 7.96 -18.96 -2.55
C GLU A 259 8.06 -17.47 -2.17
N ALA A 260 9.23 -17.07 -1.66
CA ALA A 260 9.57 -15.66 -1.52
C ALA A 260 9.81 -15.02 -2.90
N GLY A 261 9.50 -13.73 -3.04
CA GLY A 261 9.57 -13.05 -4.32
C GLY A 261 10.95 -12.51 -4.65
N ALA A 262 11.08 -11.91 -5.83
CA ALA A 262 12.32 -11.29 -6.29
C ALA A 262 12.38 -9.81 -5.92
N ILE A 263 13.58 -9.31 -5.66
CA ILE A 263 13.89 -7.89 -5.50
C ILE A 263 14.91 -7.48 -6.55
N ASP A 264 14.53 -6.57 -7.43
CA ASP A 264 15.36 -6.00 -8.48
C ASP A 264 15.60 -4.51 -8.20
N ILE A 265 16.84 -4.15 -7.84
CA ILE A 265 17.24 -2.76 -7.54
C ILE A 265 18.22 -2.27 -8.62
N LYS A 266 17.90 -1.14 -9.25
CA LYS A 266 18.71 -0.50 -10.27
C LYS A 266 18.96 0.95 -9.90
N GLY A 267 20.23 1.36 -9.91
CA GLY A 267 20.58 2.76 -9.75
C GLY A 267 21.97 3.12 -10.21
N GLU A 268 22.32 4.40 -10.21
CA GLU A 268 23.68 4.82 -10.51
C GLU A 268 24.56 4.73 -9.27
N GLN A 269 24.03 5.14 -8.12
CA GLN A 269 24.68 5.02 -6.82
C GLN A 269 23.70 4.47 -5.78
N ILE A 270 24.16 3.50 -5.01
CA ILE A 270 23.39 2.86 -3.95
C ILE A 270 24.21 2.91 -2.66
N HIS A 271 23.63 3.47 -1.60
CA HIS A 271 24.21 3.54 -0.26
C HIS A 271 23.42 2.64 0.70
N LEU A 272 24.06 1.62 1.27
CA LEU A 272 23.46 0.72 2.26
C LEU A 272 24.18 0.88 3.61
N LYS A 273 23.57 1.57 4.57
CA LYS A 273 24.22 1.99 5.82
C LYS A 273 23.41 1.63 7.06
N CYS A 274 24.10 1.58 8.20
CA CYS A 274 23.54 1.47 9.55
C CYS A 274 22.40 0.42 9.64
N ASN A 275 22.74 -0.84 9.38
CA ASN A 275 21.84 -1.99 9.46
C ASN A 275 20.64 -1.96 8.51
N SER A 276 20.69 -1.19 7.42
CA SER A 276 19.71 -1.36 6.34
C SER A 276 19.78 -2.75 5.72
N GLN A 277 18.64 -3.30 5.30
CA GLN A 277 18.56 -4.68 4.78
C GLN A 277 17.71 -4.79 3.52
N VAL A 278 18.13 -5.70 2.63
CA VAL A 278 17.34 -6.21 1.51
C VAL A 278 17.19 -7.72 1.70
N SER A 279 15.97 -8.24 1.70
CA SER A 279 15.72 -9.62 2.16
C SER A 279 14.62 -10.32 1.36
N THR A 280 14.77 -11.62 1.17
CA THR A 280 13.81 -12.49 0.48
C THR A 280 13.70 -13.85 1.16
N ASN A 281 13.51 -13.87 2.48
CA ASN A 281 13.46 -15.12 3.23
C ASN A 281 12.13 -15.84 3.04
N ALA A 282 12.18 -17.15 3.24
CA ALA A 282 11.01 -17.99 3.29
C ALA A 282 11.12 -18.91 4.52
N SER A 283 10.04 -18.99 5.29
CA SER A 283 10.00 -19.83 6.50
C SER A 283 9.97 -21.32 6.17
N HIS A 284 9.19 -21.72 5.16
CA HIS A 284 8.95 -23.12 4.80
C HIS A 284 8.90 -23.36 3.28
N ALA A 285 9.55 -22.49 2.50
CA ALA A 285 9.60 -22.56 1.04
C ALA A 285 10.97 -22.11 0.51
N GLY A 286 11.09 -21.97 -0.81
CA GLY A 286 12.28 -21.39 -1.44
C GLY A 286 12.41 -19.91 -1.12
N GLY A 287 13.61 -19.48 -0.71
CA GLY A 287 13.96 -18.07 -0.64
C GLY A 287 13.99 -17.44 -2.04
N GLY A 288 13.80 -16.12 -2.09
CA GLY A 288 13.70 -15.37 -3.34
C GLY A 288 15.05 -14.97 -3.92
N LYS A 289 15.00 -14.12 -4.95
CA LYS A 289 16.18 -13.64 -5.67
C LYS A 289 16.39 -12.15 -5.46
N ILE A 290 17.59 -11.74 -5.08
CA ILE A 290 17.97 -10.32 -5.00
C ILE A 290 18.95 -10.00 -6.12
N ASN A 291 18.61 -9.06 -7.00
CA ASN A 291 19.49 -8.52 -8.04
C ASN A 291 19.72 -7.02 -7.79
N ILE A 292 20.98 -6.62 -7.70
CA ILE A 292 21.36 -5.21 -7.56
C ILE A 292 22.26 -4.83 -8.75
N GLN A 293 21.85 -3.84 -9.52
CA GLN A 293 22.59 -3.30 -10.66
C GLN A 293 22.94 -1.85 -10.38
N THR A 294 24.24 -1.57 -10.25
CA THR A 294 24.71 -0.20 -9.98
C THR A 294 26.06 0.10 -10.60
N LYS A 295 26.34 1.40 -10.82
CA LYS A 295 27.69 1.89 -11.14
C LYS A 295 28.55 2.02 -9.87
N GLY A 296 27.93 2.21 -8.70
CA GLY A 296 28.60 2.27 -7.40
C GLY A 296 27.72 1.80 -6.24
N LEU A 297 28.27 0.93 -5.38
CA LEU A 297 27.65 0.46 -4.14
C LEU A 297 28.56 0.84 -2.97
N PHE A 298 28.03 1.54 -1.97
CA PHE A 298 28.78 2.05 -0.81
C PHE A 298 28.08 1.82 0.53
#